data_AF-A0A8H7NBS3-F1
#
_entry.id   AF-A0A8H7NBS3-F1
#
_cell.length_a   1.000
_cell.length_b   1.000
_cell.length_c   1.000
_cell.angle_alpha   90.00
_cell.angle_beta   90.00
_cell.angle_gamma   90.00
#
_symmetry.space_group_name_H-M   'P 1'
#
loop_
_entity.id
_entity.type
_entity.pdbx_description
1 polymer ?
#
loop_
_entity_poly.entity_id
_entity_poly.type
_entity_poly.pdbx_seq_one_letter_code
_entity_poly.pdbx_strand_id
1 'polypeptide(L)'
;MTAYNSFSDNVPFSTIREPVPQKLAFMPSEMENTTLIYALLGICSVILAIAVSRVAYPRPYPGIPYNIKSASRITGDIPDLVPVISSTNEFSNSIFAITTQKLGSPIAQFLFPGMQKPLIILEDPREIEDIFLRRNKEFDKAPMTINIFQPMFPKGSLAQYTTPELRAQKRLWTDVMTAGFLHRATAPRIHKAALELVELWRLEATTTCTNKPFTVLDDILNTTLDAIWSSVLGDEAGTIDYSIKKLQSELNGKPQDFNPHEGPLYGRRWTTFPTLSLKFQTPRPPN
;
A
#
# COMPACT_ATOMS: atom_id res chain seq x y z
N MET A 1 55.81 80.98 72.54
CA MET A 1 57.15 81.27 73.09
C MET A 1 58.10 80.33 72.40
N THR A 2 58.93 80.85 71.47
CA THR A 2 60.25 80.33 70.99
C THR A 2 60.30 78.88 70.42
N ALA A 3 60.95 78.50 69.32
CA ALA A 3 61.86 79.12 68.35
C ALA A 3 62.01 78.18 67.11
N TYR A 4 62.13 78.75 65.90
CA TYR A 4 63.21 78.56 64.89
C TYR A 4 63.64 77.12 64.50
N ASN A 5 63.41 76.71 63.23
CA ASN A 5 64.38 76.68 62.09
C ASN A 5 65.36 75.48 62.16
N SER A 6 65.70 74.72 61.11
CA SER A 6 65.72 74.94 59.65
C SER A 6 66.29 73.69 58.93
N PHE A 7 66.03 73.58 57.62
CA PHE A 7 66.86 72.93 56.57
C PHE A 7 66.97 71.38 56.59
N SER A 8 66.96 70.62 55.48
CA SER A 8 67.17 70.90 54.05
C SER A 8 66.67 69.73 53.18
N ASP A 9 66.55 70.02 51.88
CA ASP A 9 66.74 69.13 50.71
C ASP A 9 65.53 68.52 49.96
N ASN A 10 65.23 69.20 48.84
CA ASN A 10 65.23 68.68 47.47
C ASN A 10 64.11 67.72 46.99
N VAL A 11 63.22 68.31 46.17
CA VAL A 11 62.38 67.74 45.08
C VAL A 11 63.28 67.08 43.98
N PRO A 12 62.82 66.27 42.98
CA PRO A 12 61.43 66.08 42.49
C PRO A 12 61.04 64.68 41.89
N PHE A 13 59.76 64.56 41.51
CA PHE A 13 59.18 63.83 40.36
C PHE A 13 59.43 62.31 40.20
N SER A 14 58.39 61.49 40.40
CA SER A 14 57.77 60.72 39.31
C SER A 14 56.59 59.86 39.78
N THR A 15 55.50 60.03 39.04
CA THR A 15 54.35 59.16 38.83
C THR A 15 54.58 57.67 39.10
N ILE A 16 53.87 57.10 40.08
CA ILE A 16 53.47 55.69 40.04
C ILE A 16 51.99 55.64 40.41
N ARG A 17 51.15 55.53 39.38
CA ARG A 17 49.74 55.13 39.51
C ARG A 17 49.71 53.74 40.13
N GLU A 18 49.01 53.58 41.24
CA GLU A 18 48.63 52.25 41.71
C GLU A 18 47.77 51.56 40.64
N PRO A 19 48.04 50.30 40.30
CA PRO A 19 47.16 49.55 39.41
C PRO A 19 45.93 49.14 40.21
N VAL A 20 44.79 49.75 39.89
CA VAL A 20 43.47 49.20 40.20
C VAL A 20 43.46 47.75 39.70
N PRO A 21 43.17 46.73 40.54
CA PRO A 21 42.96 45.39 40.04
C PRO A 21 41.64 45.40 39.28
N GLN A 22 41.74 45.65 37.98
CA GLN A 22 40.74 45.27 37.01
C GLN A 22 40.64 43.74 37.13
N LYS A 23 39.68 43.25 37.91
CA LYS A 23 39.08 41.95 37.62
C LYS A 23 38.48 42.10 36.23
N LEU A 24 39.32 41.91 35.21
CA LEU A 24 38.92 41.54 33.87
C LEU A 24 38.01 40.34 34.10
N ALA A 25 36.71 40.57 33.98
CA ALA A 25 35.76 39.51 33.71
C ALA A 25 36.14 38.97 32.33
N PHE A 26 37.17 38.13 32.28
CA PHE A 26 37.41 37.22 31.18
C PHE A 26 36.33 36.13 31.31
N MET A 27 35.06 36.53 31.12
CA MET A 27 33.99 35.59 30.84
C MET A 27 34.33 35.04 29.45
N PRO A 28 34.55 33.73 29.32
CA PRO A 28 35.08 33.16 28.10
C PRO A 28 34.10 33.43 26.96
N SER A 29 34.60 33.92 25.84
CA SER A 29 33.89 33.95 24.55
C SER A 29 33.28 32.59 24.17
N GLU A 30 33.71 31.51 24.82
CA GLU A 30 33.11 30.18 24.72
C GLU A 30 31.69 30.07 25.32
N MET A 31 31.30 30.88 26.31
CA MET A 31 29.93 30.89 26.84
C MET A 31 28.93 31.53 25.87
N GLU A 32 29.33 32.58 25.15
CA GLU A 32 28.48 33.19 24.11
C GLU A 32 28.30 32.25 22.92
N ASN A 33 29.37 31.55 22.50
CA ASN A 33 29.29 30.58 21.41
C ASN A 33 28.43 29.36 21.78
N THR A 34 28.52 28.85 23.01
CA THR A 34 27.70 27.71 23.47
C THR A 34 26.22 28.07 23.58
N THR A 35 25.88 29.25 24.11
CA THR A 35 24.48 29.72 24.16
C THR A 35 23.88 29.95 22.77
N LEU A 36 24.66 30.48 21.82
CA LEU A 36 24.26 30.59 20.41
C LEU A 36 24.08 29.21 19.76
N ILE A 37 24.96 28.24 20.03
CA ILE A 37 24.82 26.86 19.55
C ILE A 37 23.54 26.21 20.10
N TYR A 38 23.24 26.35 21.40
CA TYR A 38 22.01 25.83 21.98
C TYR A 38 20.76 26.51 21.43
N ALA A 39 20.81 27.82 21.16
CA ALA A 39 19.72 28.55 20.51
C ALA A 39 19.48 28.06 19.07
N LEU A 40 20.55 27.86 18.28
CA LEU A 40 20.46 27.31 16.93
C LEU A 40 19.95 25.86 16.92
N LEU A 41 20.40 25.02 17.85
CA LEU A 41 19.89 23.66 18.02
C LEU A 41 18.41 23.66 18.41
N GLY A 42 18.00 24.56 19.30
CA GLY A 42 16.60 24.77 19.68
C GLY A 42 15.74 25.15 18.46
N ILE A 43 16.17 26.14 17.67
CA ILE A 43 15.46 26.56 16.46
C ILE A 43 15.40 25.43 15.43
N CYS A 44 16.51 24.73 15.18
CA CYS A 44 16.56 23.57 14.30
C CYS A 44 15.60 22.46 14.76
N SER A 45 15.50 22.20 16.07
CA SER A 45 14.58 21.21 16.62
C SER A 45 13.11 21.58 16.40
N VAL A 46 12.76 22.87 16.53
CA VAL A 46 11.40 23.38 16.28
C VAL A 46 11.07 23.31 14.79
N ILE A 47 12.00 23.72 13.91
CA ILE A 47 11.83 23.62 12.46
C ILE A 47 11.64 22.16 12.05
N LEU A 48 12.44 21.24 12.60
CA LEU A 48 12.33 19.81 12.35
C LEU A 48 10.98 19.27 12.85
N ALA A 49 10.52 19.66 14.03
CA ALA A 49 9.23 19.24 14.57
C ALA A 49 8.06 19.74 13.70
N ILE A 50 8.12 20.98 13.20
CA ILE A 50 7.12 21.52 12.27
C ILE A 50 7.18 20.78 10.94
N ALA A 51 8.37 20.51 10.39
CA ALA A 51 8.54 19.78 9.15
C ALA A 51 7.98 18.35 9.25
N VAL A 52 8.33 17.63 10.32
CA VAL A 52 7.81 16.28 10.61
C VAL A 52 6.30 16.31 10.76
N SER A 53 5.74 17.27 11.51
CA SER A 53 4.30 17.40 11.67
C SER A 53 3.61 17.67 10.33
N ARG A 54 4.14 18.60 9.53
CA ARG A 54 3.62 18.95 8.20
C ARG A 54 3.65 17.78 7.22
N VAL A 55 4.52 16.81 7.45
CA VAL A 55 4.73 15.63 6.61
C VAL A 55 3.94 14.42 7.13
N ALA A 56 3.75 14.31 8.45
CA ALA A 56 3.03 13.22 9.09
C ALA A 56 1.50 13.37 9.03
N TYR A 57 0.97 14.59 9.05
CA TYR A 57 -0.47 14.83 8.95
C TYR A 57 -0.94 14.92 7.49
N PRO A 58 -2.09 14.31 7.17
CA PRO A 58 -2.66 14.37 5.84
C PRO A 58 -3.07 15.81 5.50
N ARG A 59 -2.81 16.23 4.26
CA ARG A 59 -3.15 17.59 3.78
C ARG A 59 -4.36 17.53 2.85
N PRO A 60 -5.58 17.83 3.33
CA PRO A 60 -6.77 17.83 2.49
C PRO A 60 -6.68 18.92 1.42
N TYR A 61 -7.26 18.63 0.25
CA TYR A 61 -7.48 19.62 -0.80
C TYR A 61 -8.55 20.64 -0.36
N PRO A 62 -8.35 21.94 -0.61
CA PRO A 62 -9.35 22.94 -0.30
C PRO A 62 -10.59 22.76 -1.18
N GLY A 63 -11.78 22.98 -0.61
CA GLY A 63 -13.05 22.99 -1.36
C GLY A 63 -13.72 21.63 -1.58
N ILE A 64 -13.06 20.51 -1.26
CA ILE A 64 -13.68 19.18 -1.35
C ILE A 64 -14.02 18.69 0.07
N PRO A 65 -15.24 18.20 0.35
CA PRO A 65 -15.62 17.69 1.66
C PRO A 65 -14.70 16.56 2.16
N TYR A 66 -14.38 16.56 3.45
CA TYR A 66 -13.57 15.52 4.10
C TYR A 66 -13.96 15.36 5.56
N ASN A 67 -13.56 14.24 6.17
CA ASN A 67 -13.78 14.01 7.60
C ASN A 67 -12.82 14.86 8.44
N ILE A 68 -13.35 15.88 9.11
CA ILE A 68 -12.57 16.83 9.91
C ILE A 68 -11.76 16.13 11.00
N LYS A 69 -12.32 15.07 11.61
CA LYS A 69 -11.63 14.29 12.66
C LYS A 69 -10.41 13.54 12.11
N SER A 70 -10.42 13.19 10.83
CA SER A 70 -9.34 12.44 10.18
C SER A 70 -8.17 13.34 9.80
N ALA A 71 -8.41 14.64 9.56
CA ALA A 71 -7.34 15.60 9.30
C ALA A 71 -6.43 15.84 10.52
N SER A 72 -6.94 15.65 11.74
CA SER A 72 -6.16 15.76 12.97
C SER A 72 -5.48 14.44 13.38
N ARG A 73 -5.58 13.38 12.57
CA ARG A 73 -4.99 12.07 12.86
C ARG A 73 -3.86 11.78 11.89
N ILE A 74 -2.72 11.30 12.40
CA ILE A 74 -1.60 10.81 11.56
C ILE A 74 -2.07 9.63 10.70
N THR A 75 -2.99 8.83 11.21
CA THR A 75 -3.54 7.66 10.52
C THR A 75 -4.68 7.98 9.55
N GLY A 76 -5.10 9.24 9.45
CA GLY A 76 -6.21 9.65 8.59
C GLY A 76 -7.52 8.93 8.91
N ASP A 77 -8.15 8.39 7.87
CA ASP A 77 -9.45 7.71 7.93
C ASP A 77 -9.36 6.22 8.31
N ILE A 78 -8.16 5.63 8.43
CA ILE A 78 -8.00 4.19 8.73
C ILE A 78 -8.71 3.74 10.02
N PRO A 79 -8.63 4.47 11.15
CA PRO A 79 -9.30 4.03 12.38
C PRO A 79 -10.82 3.97 12.26
N ASP A 80 -11.41 4.81 11.41
CA ASP A 80 -12.86 4.79 11.14
C ASP A 80 -13.20 3.67 10.13
N LEU A 81 -12.25 3.28 9.26
CA LEU A 81 -12.43 2.28 8.22
C LEU A 81 -12.35 0.83 8.71
N VAL A 82 -11.35 0.49 9.53
CA VAL A 82 -11.09 -0.87 10.03
C VAL A 82 -12.32 -1.55 10.65
N PRO A 83 -13.09 -0.90 11.56
CA PRO A 83 -14.25 -1.56 12.17
C PRO A 83 -15.36 -1.85 11.16
N VAL A 84 -15.51 -1.01 10.13
CA VAL A 84 -16.51 -1.22 9.07
C VAL A 84 -16.10 -2.43 8.22
N ILE A 85 -14.83 -2.49 7.78
CA ILE A 85 -14.31 -3.64 7.02
C ILE A 85 -14.48 -4.94 7.81
N SER A 86 -14.17 -4.95 9.10
CA SER A 86 -14.29 -6.17 9.91
C SER A 86 -15.74 -6.63 10.08
N SER A 87 -16.71 -5.72 9.98
CA SER A 87 -18.13 -6.04 10.08
C SER A 87 -18.74 -6.48 8.76
N THR A 88 -18.33 -5.88 7.64
CA THR A 88 -18.90 -6.12 6.32
C THR A 88 -18.11 -7.14 5.50
N ASN A 89 -16.85 -7.41 5.86
CA ASN A 89 -15.86 -8.13 5.04
C ASN A 89 -15.68 -7.52 3.63
N GLU A 90 -16.03 -6.25 3.43
CA GLU A 90 -15.96 -5.57 2.13
C GLU A 90 -15.14 -4.28 2.23
N PHE A 91 -14.12 -4.12 1.39
CA PHE A 91 -13.28 -2.92 1.43
C PHE A 91 -13.91 -1.73 0.70
N SER A 92 -14.44 -1.93 -0.51
CA SER A 92 -14.93 -0.86 -1.39
C SER A 92 -16.11 -0.11 -0.78
N ASN A 93 -17.15 -0.84 -0.38
CA ASN A 93 -18.34 -0.26 0.23
C ASN A 93 -18.02 0.45 1.55
N SER A 94 -17.08 -0.10 2.33
CA SER A 94 -16.64 0.52 3.58
C SER A 94 -16.00 1.90 3.38
N ILE A 95 -15.28 2.13 2.27
CA ILE A 95 -14.73 3.46 1.95
C ILE A 95 -15.84 4.48 1.69
N PHE A 96 -16.86 4.12 0.89
CA PHE A 96 -18.01 5.00 0.62
C PHE A 96 -18.80 5.28 1.90
N ALA A 97 -19.02 4.26 2.73
CA ALA A 97 -19.75 4.36 3.99
C ALA A 97 -19.14 5.41 4.93
N ILE A 98 -17.81 5.46 5.06
CA ILE A 98 -17.14 6.41 5.97
C ILE A 98 -16.85 7.78 5.34
N THR A 99 -16.95 7.92 4.01
CA THR A 99 -16.65 9.16 3.29
C THR A 99 -17.92 9.82 2.74
N THR A 100 -18.29 9.53 1.50
CA THR A 100 -19.38 10.14 0.73
C THR A 100 -20.73 9.96 1.42
N GLN A 101 -21.05 8.75 1.88
CA GLN A 101 -22.33 8.44 2.54
C GLN A 101 -22.43 9.12 3.92
N LYS A 102 -21.35 9.12 4.71
CA LYS A 102 -21.29 9.80 6.01
C LYS A 102 -21.37 11.32 5.91
N LEU A 103 -20.73 11.90 4.88
CA LEU A 103 -20.71 13.35 4.65
C LEU A 103 -21.95 13.83 3.88
N GLY A 104 -22.76 12.92 3.30
CA GLY A 104 -23.91 13.26 2.48
C GLY A 104 -23.54 14.01 1.19
N SER A 105 -22.32 13.79 0.67
CA SER A 105 -21.80 14.45 -0.52
C SER A 105 -21.37 13.42 -1.56
N PRO A 106 -21.71 13.62 -2.86
CA PRO A 106 -21.31 12.70 -3.92
C PRO A 106 -19.80 12.71 -4.19
N ILE A 107 -19.09 13.73 -3.69
CA ILE A 107 -17.63 13.84 -3.75
C ILE A 107 -17.06 14.04 -2.35
N ALA A 108 -16.05 13.27 -1.99
CA ALA A 108 -15.38 13.37 -0.70
C ALA A 108 -13.90 13.01 -0.80
N GLN A 109 -13.11 13.45 0.17
CA GLN A 109 -11.71 13.06 0.30
C GLN A 109 -11.55 11.97 1.34
N PHE A 110 -10.83 10.92 0.95
CA PHE A 110 -10.30 9.90 1.83
C PHE A 110 -8.84 10.23 2.18
N LEU A 111 -8.57 10.42 3.46
CA LEU A 111 -7.26 10.81 3.98
C LEU A 111 -6.47 9.55 4.34
N PHE A 112 -5.43 9.27 3.55
CA PHE A 112 -4.47 8.21 3.85
C PHE A 112 -3.52 8.60 4.99
N PRO A 113 -3.01 7.62 5.75
CA PRO A 113 -1.96 7.87 6.73
C PRO A 113 -0.66 8.33 6.07
N GLY A 114 0.06 9.23 6.75
CA GLY A 114 1.41 9.64 6.38
C GLY A 114 1.52 10.55 5.14
N MET A 115 2.65 10.44 4.43
CA MET A 115 3.09 11.38 3.37
C MET A 115 2.36 11.22 2.03
N GLN A 116 1.19 10.59 2.00
CA GLN A 116 0.47 10.31 0.76
C GLN A 116 -0.57 11.39 0.47
N LYS A 117 -0.85 11.58 -0.82
CA LYS A 117 -1.90 12.51 -1.25
C LYS A 117 -3.28 11.91 -0.89
N PRO A 118 -4.25 12.74 -0.46
CA PRO A 118 -5.63 12.31 -0.30
C PRO A 118 -6.18 11.69 -1.58
N LEU A 119 -7.03 10.67 -1.44
CA LEU A 119 -7.78 10.11 -2.54
C LEU A 119 -9.13 10.81 -2.64
N ILE A 120 -9.53 11.17 -3.85
CA ILE A 120 -10.84 11.74 -4.12
C ILE A 120 -11.77 10.59 -4.47
N ILE A 121 -12.84 10.46 -3.69
CA ILE A 121 -13.90 9.48 -3.87
C ILE A 121 -15.07 10.19 -4.56
N LEU A 122 -15.56 9.58 -5.63
CA LEU A 122 -16.70 10.04 -6.40
C LEU A 122 -17.76 8.93 -6.39
N GLU A 123 -18.95 9.24 -5.86
CA GLU A 123 -20.12 8.37 -5.77
C GLU A 123 -21.30 8.99 -6.54
N ASP A 124 -21.04 9.48 -7.76
CA ASP A 124 -22.09 9.88 -8.70
C ASP A 124 -21.98 9.03 -9.98
N PRO A 125 -22.94 8.12 -10.23
CA PRO A 125 -22.91 7.25 -11.40
C PRO A 125 -22.84 8.01 -12.74
N ARG A 126 -23.47 9.18 -12.84
CA ARG A 126 -23.50 9.96 -14.09
C ARG A 126 -22.13 10.55 -14.40
N GLU A 127 -21.49 11.12 -13.39
CA GLU A 127 -20.14 11.68 -13.54
C GLU A 127 -19.09 10.58 -13.73
N ILE A 128 -19.26 9.44 -13.07
CA ILE A 128 -18.41 8.27 -13.28
C ILE A 128 -18.50 7.82 -14.75
N GLU A 129 -19.71 7.67 -15.29
CA GLU A 129 -19.92 7.30 -16.68
C GLU A 129 -19.29 8.31 -17.65
N ASP A 130 -19.47 9.62 -17.41
CA ASP A 130 -18.90 10.67 -18.25
C ASP A 130 -17.35 10.64 -18.25
N ILE A 131 -16.75 10.42 -17.08
CA ILE A 131 -15.30 10.26 -16.93
C ILE A 131 -14.79 9.07 -17.75
N PHE A 132 -15.46 7.92 -17.63
CA PHE A 132 -15.03 6.70 -18.33
C PHE A 132 -15.22 6.77 -19.84
N LEU A 133 -16.34 7.34 -20.31
CA LEU A 133 -16.69 7.31 -21.73
C LEU A 133 -16.17 8.50 -22.52
N ARG A 134 -16.12 9.70 -21.93
CA ARG A 134 -15.87 10.96 -22.66
C ARG A 134 -14.57 11.66 -22.28
N ARG A 135 -14.08 11.49 -21.04
CA ARG A 135 -12.92 12.23 -20.50
C ARG A 135 -11.67 11.38 -20.30
N ASN A 136 -11.52 10.32 -21.09
CA ASN A 136 -10.37 9.40 -21.05
C ASN A 136 -8.99 10.04 -21.34
N LYS A 137 -8.95 11.28 -21.83
CA LYS A 137 -7.71 12.07 -22.03
C LYS A 137 -7.31 12.88 -20.80
N GLU A 138 -8.27 13.16 -19.92
CA GLU A 138 -8.06 13.95 -18.70
C GLU A 138 -7.65 13.06 -17.53
N PHE A 139 -8.21 11.84 -17.48
CA PHE A 139 -7.94 10.87 -16.43
C PHE A 139 -7.23 9.65 -16.99
N ASP A 140 -6.18 9.23 -16.29
CA ASP A 140 -5.53 7.93 -16.48
C ASP A 140 -5.57 7.15 -15.16
N LYS A 141 -5.04 5.92 -15.15
CA LYS A 141 -4.99 5.07 -13.96
C LYS A 141 -4.32 5.81 -12.79
N ALA A 142 -4.87 5.61 -11.60
CA ALA A 142 -4.30 6.17 -10.39
C ALA A 142 -2.87 5.62 -10.14
N PRO A 143 -1.90 6.48 -9.77
CA PRO A 143 -0.55 6.04 -9.42
C PRO A 143 -0.54 4.99 -8.31
N MET A 144 -1.47 5.07 -7.36
CA MET A 144 -1.65 4.08 -6.31
C MET A 144 -1.88 2.67 -6.88
N THR A 145 -2.80 2.53 -7.83
CA THR A 145 -3.10 1.24 -8.47
C THR A 145 -1.87 0.68 -9.20
N ILE A 146 -1.16 1.54 -9.94
CA ILE A 146 0.05 1.12 -10.66
C ILE A 146 1.13 0.66 -9.69
N ASN A 147 1.37 1.40 -8.60
CA ASN A 147 2.40 1.05 -7.61
C ASN A 147 2.14 -0.30 -6.92
N ILE A 148 0.87 -0.74 -6.83
CA ILE A 148 0.52 -2.05 -6.29
C ILE A 148 0.91 -3.18 -7.24
N PHE A 149 0.66 -3.01 -8.55
CA PHE A 149 0.90 -4.08 -9.54
C PHE A 149 2.30 -4.07 -10.14
N GLN A 150 2.96 -2.91 -10.18
CA GLN A 150 4.25 -2.74 -10.85
C GLN A 150 5.37 -3.66 -10.33
N PRO A 151 5.50 -3.95 -9.01
CA PRO A 151 6.53 -4.85 -8.50
C PRO A 151 6.37 -6.29 -8.98
N MET A 152 5.13 -6.77 -9.16
CA MET A 152 4.84 -8.13 -9.58
C MET A 152 4.83 -8.26 -11.11
N PHE A 153 4.25 -7.28 -11.80
CA PHE A 153 4.01 -7.31 -13.23
C PHE A 153 4.41 -5.98 -13.87
N PRO A 154 5.70 -5.67 -13.98
CA PRO A 154 6.17 -4.35 -14.44
C PRO A 154 5.71 -4.01 -15.86
N LYS A 155 5.54 -5.03 -16.72
CA LYS A 155 5.00 -4.92 -18.08
C LYS A 155 3.56 -5.43 -18.20
N GLY A 156 2.89 -5.68 -17.08
CA GLY A 156 1.48 -6.04 -17.06
C GLY A 156 0.62 -4.85 -17.46
N SER A 157 -0.48 -5.08 -18.19
CA SER A 157 -1.37 -3.99 -18.60
C SER A 157 -1.99 -3.22 -17.43
N LEU A 158 -2.08 -3.86 -16.25
CA LEU A 158 -2.57 -3.26 -15.00
C LEU A 158 -1.57 -2.27 -14.37
N ALA A 159 -0.28 -2.47 -14.62
CA ALA A 159 0.79 -1.67 -14.03
C ALA A 159 1.30 -0.55 -14.95
N GLN A 160 0.61 -0.29 -16.07
CA GLN A 160 1.05 0.68 -17.07
C GLN A 160 0.04 1.81 -17.22
N TYR A 161 0.55 3.04 -17.34
CA TYR A 161 -0.21 4.18 -17.83
C TYR A 161 -0.60 4.00 -19.30
N THR A 162 -1.46 4.88 -19.81
CA THR A 162 -1.98 4.81 -21.18
C THR A 162 -0.93 5.28 -22.19
N THR A 163 0.07 4.42 -22.45
CA THR A 163 1.13 4.63 -23.44
C THR A 163 0.78 4.01 -24.80
N PRO A 164 1.43 4.43 -25.91
CA PRO A 164 1.29 3.76 -27.21
C PRO A 164 1.63 2.26 -27.15
N GLU A 165 2.58 1.87 -26.32
CA GLU A 165 2.98 0.48 -26.08
C GLU A 165 1.82 -0.32 -25.46
N LEU A 166 1.17 0.23 -24.43
CA LEU A 166 0.00 -0.40 -23.83
C LEU A 166 -1.15 -0.54 -24.84
N ARG A 167 -1.33 0.45 -25.74
CA ARG A 167 -2.34 0.35 -26.80
C ARG A 167 -2.02 -0.77 -27.78
N ALA A 168 -0.76 -0.94 -28.16
CA ALA A 168 -0.33 -2.06 -29.01
C ALA A 168 -0.57 -3.40 -28.30
N GLN A 169 -0.22 -3.52 -27.01
CA GLN A 169 -0.50 -4.71 -26.22
C GLN A 169 -2.00 -5.03 -26.14
N LYS A 170 -2.85 -4.01 -25.90
CA LYS A 170 -4.30 -4.19 -25.86
C LYS A 170 -4.88 -4.64 -27.21
N ARG A 171 -4.33 -4.19 -28.34
CA ARG A 171 -4.77 -4.66 -29.66
C ARG A 171 -4.58 -6.17 -29.83
N LEU A 172 -3.45 -6.71 -29.35
CA LEU A 172 -3.22 -8.16 -29.36
C LEU A 172 -4.25 -8.91 -28.50
N TRP A 173 -4.61 -8.35 -27.34
CA TRP A 173 -5.67 -8.91 -26.49
C TRP A 173 -7.05 -8.85 -27.14
N THR A 174 -7.35 -7.81 -27.93
CA THR A 174 -8.62 -7.68 -28.62
C THR A 174 -8.86 -8.86 -29.56
N ASP A 175 -7.83 -9.31 -30.28
CA ASP A 175 -7.95 -10.40 -31.26
C ASP A 175 -8.40 -11.71 -30.61
N VAL A 176 -7.87 -12.03 -29.43
CA VAL A 176 -8.25 -13.22 -28.64
C VAL A 176 -9.58 -13.07 -27.90
N MET A 177 -10.15 -11.86 -27.84
CA MET A 177 -11.48 -11.60 -27.28
C MET A 177 -12.56 -11.41 -28.35
N THR A 178 -12.22 -11.58 -29.62
CA THR A 178 -13.21 -11.50 -30.71
C THR A 178 -14.25 -12.62 -30.58
N ALA A 179 -15.49 -12.34 -30.94
CA ALA A 179 -16.57 -13.34 -30.91
C ALA A 179 -16.22 -14.60 -31.73
N GLY A 180 -15.52 -14.43 -32.87
CA GLY A 180 -15.08 -15.55 -33.70
C GLY A 180 -14.03 -16.43 -33.03
N PHE A 181 -13.08 -15.85 -32.29
CA PHE A 181 -12.13 -16.62 -31.49
C PHE A 181 -12.82 -17.32 -30.32
N LEU A 182 -13.64 -16.58 -29.55
CA LEU A 182 -14.37 -17.13 -28.41
C LEU A 182 -15.27 -18.30 -28.82
N HIS A 183 -16.00 -18.18 -29.92
CA HIS A 183 -16.87 -19.27 -30.40
C HIS A 183 -16.10 -20.50 -30.86
N ARG A 184 -14.93 -20.33 -31.50
CA ARG A 184 -14.17 -21.47 -32.06
C ARG A 184 -13.22 -22.13 -31.06
N ALA A 185 -12.51 -21.34 -30.26
CA ALA A 185 -11.46 -21.82 -29.39
C ALA A 185 -11.92 -21.98 -27.94
N THR A 186 -12.73 -21.05 -27.43
CA THR A 186 -13.10 -20.98 -26.00
C THR A 186 -14.39 -21.75 -25.71
N ALA A 187 -15.43 -21.59 -26.53
CA ALA A 187 -16.75 -22.17 -26.28
C ALA A 187 -16.75 -23.71 -26.16
N PRO A 188 -16.06 -24.47 -27.03
CA PRO A 188 -15.99 -25.93 -26.88
C PRO A 188 -15.32 -26.36 -25.56
N ARG A 189 -14.31 -25.60 -25.12
CA ARG A 189 -13.57 -25.86 -23.87
C ARG A 189 -14.40 -25.55 -22.64
N ILE A 190 -15.10 -24.41 -22.64
CA ILE A 190 -16.07 -24.07 -21.58
C ILE A 190 -17.17 -25.14 -21.51
N HIS A 191 -17.68 -25.59 -22.67
CA HIS A 191 -18.70 -26.64 -22.70
C HIS A 191 -18.18 -27.96 -22.11
N LYS A 192 -16.96 -28.38 -22.46
CA LYS A 192 -16.31 -29.55 -21.86
C LYS A 192 -16.19 -29.40 -20.34
N ALA A 193 -15.62 -28.31 -19.85
CA ALA A 193 -15.45 -28.05 -18.43
C ALA A 193 -16.79 -28.02 -17.67
N ALA A 194 -17.85 -27.48 -18.29
CA ALA A 194 -19.18 -27.47 -17.71
C ALA A 194 -19.78 -28.89 -17.59
N LEU A 195 -19.54 -29.76 -18.56
CA LEU A 195 -19.97 -31.16 -18.48
C LEU A 195 -19.22 -31.91 -17.36
N GLU A 196 -17.92 -31.70 -17.22
CA GLU A 196 -17.11 -32.28 -16.15
C GLU A 196 -17.58 -31.81 -14.76
N LEU A 197 -17.94 -30.53 -14.63
CA LEU A 197 -18.52 -30.02 -13.38
C LEU A 197 -19.86 -30.68 -13.04
N VAL A 198 -20.73 -30.87 -14.04
CA VAL A 198 -22.02 -31.56 -13.83
C VAL A 198 -21.79 -33.02 -13.44
N GLU A 199 -20.77 -33.68 -14.01
CA GLU A 199 -20.39 -35.03 -13.64
C GLU A 199 -19.86 -35.10 -12.21
N LEU A 200 -19.00 -34.15 -11.80
CA LEU A 200 -18.49 -34.04 -10.44
C LEU A 200 -19.64 -33.90 -9.44
N TRP A 201 -20.55 -32.96 -9.66
CA TRP A 201 -21.70 -32.76 -8.77
C TRP A 201 -22.64 -33.95 -8.73
N ARG A 202 -22.83 -34.64 -9.87
CA ARG A 202 -23.59 -35.88 -9.89
C ARG A 202 -22.94 -36.93 -8.99
N LEU A 203 -21.61 -37.10 -9.06
CA LEU A 203 -20.88 -38.04 -8.22
C LEU A 203 -20.96 -37.67 -6.74
N GLU A 204 -20.79 -36.40 -6.39
CA GLU A 204 -20.88 -35.95 -4.99
C GLU A 204 -22.29 -36.12 -4.43
N ALA A 205 -23.32 -35.76 -5.20
CA ALA A 205 -24.72 -35.90 -4.82
C ALA A 205 -25.13 -37.36 -4.61
N THR A 206 -24.64 -38.29 -5.45
CA THR A 206 -24.94 -39.71 -5.30
C THR A 206 -24.16 -40.38 -4.18
N THR A 207 -22.97 -39.89 -3.85
CA THR A 207 -22.01 -40.61 -3.02
C THR A 207 -21.85 -40.01 -1.63
N THR A 208 -21.37 -38.77 -1.58
CA THR A 208 -20.87 -38.13 -0.37
C THR A 208 -21.98 -37.40 0.37
N CYS A 209 -22.94 -36.88 -0.40
CA CYS A 209 -23.94 -35.93 0.08
C CYS A 209 -25.38 -36.41 -0.16
N THR A 210 -25.64 -37.71 -0.09
CA THR A 210 -27.01 -38.25 -0.17
C THR A 210 -27.88 -37.59 0.91
N ASN A 211 -28.89 -36.83 0.48
CA ASN A 211 -29.77 -36.01 1.34
C ASN A 211 -29.06 -34.94 2.21
N LYS A 212 -27.89 -34.43 1.78
CA LYS A 212 -27.20 -33.33 2.46
C LYS A 212 -26.83 -32.21 1.46
N PRO A 213 -26.91 -30.94 1.87
CA PRO A 213 -26.35 -29.86 1.08
C PRO A 213 -24.82 -29.97 1.04
N PHE A 214 -24.22 -29.51 -0.06
CA PHE A 214 -22.76 -29.44 -0.24
C PHE A 214 -22.37 -28.11 -0.87
N THR A 215 -21.10 -27.72 -0.71
CA THR A 215 -20.57 -26.43 -1.16
C THR A 215 -20.05 -26.54 -2.57
N VAL A 216 -20.52 -25.68 -3.47
CA VAL A 216 -20.17 -25.70 -4.90
C VAL A 216 -19.18 -24.62 -5.32
N LEU A 217 -18.83 -23.69 -4.42
CA LEU A 217 -18.02 -22.53 -4.76
C LEU A 217 -16.64 -22.92 -5.30
N ASP A 218 -15.96 -23.83 -4.60
CA ASP A 218 -14.63 -24.27 -4.99
C ASP A 218 -14.66 -25.05 -6.32
N ASP A 219 -15.69 -25.85 -6.56
CA ASP A 219 -15.86 -26.55 -7.84
C ASP A 219 -16.03 -25.55 -8.98
N ILE A 220 -16.89 -24.54 -8.81
CA ILE A 220 -17.08 -23.49 -9.82
C ILE A 220 -15.77 -22.74 -10.08
N LEU A 221 -15.01 -22.41 -9.03
CA LEU A 221 -13.73 -21.72 -9.18
C LEU A 221 -12.72 -22.59 -9.94
N ASN A 222 -12.61 -23.87 -9.61
CA ASN A 222 -11.73 -24.82 -10.27
C ASN A 222 -12.13 -25.08 -11.73
N THR A 223 -13.42 -25.30 -12.00
CA THR A 223 -13.94 -25.43 -13.37
C THR A 223 -13.69 -24.17 -14.19
N THR A 224 -13.89 -22.98 -13.60
CA THR A 224 -13.63 -21.71 -14.28
C THR A 224 -12.14 -21.57 -14.59
N LEU A 225 -11.27 -21.99 -13.65
CA LEU A 225 -9.83 -22.02 -13.87
C LEU A 225 -9.47 -22.97 -15.02
N ASP A 226 -9.96 -24.21 -15.03
CA ASP A 226 -9.71 -25.19 -16.10
C ASP A 226 -10.21 -24.68 -17.45
N ALA A 227 -11.39 -24.05 -17.49
CA ALA A 227 -11.96 -23.47 -18.70
C ALA A 227 -11.11 -22.30 -19.24
N ILE A 228 -10.65 -21.39 -18.38
CA ILE A 228 -9.80 -20.27 -18.79
C ILE A 228 -8.40 -20.77 -19.18
N TRP A 229 -7.81 -21.67 -18.39
CA TRP A 229 -6.47 -22.21 -18.62
C TRP A 229 -6.41 -22.94 -19.96
N SER A 230 -7.35 -23.85 -20.20
CA SER A 230 -7.50 -24.52 -21.48
C SER A 230 -7.75 -23.52 -22.60
N SER A 231 -8.64 -22.55 -22.42
CA SER A 231 -8.95 -21.57 -23.48
C SER A 231 -7.77 -20.69 -23.87
N VAL A 232 -7.01 -20.18 -22.90
CA VAL A 232 -5.93 -19.21 -23.12
C VAL A 232 -4.62 -19.89 -23.47
N LEU A 233 -4.25 -20.97 -22.76
CA LEU A 233 -2.95 -21.63 -22.91
C LEU A 233 -3.00 -22.85 -23.83
N GLY A 234 -4.18 -23.38 -24.10
CA GLY A 234 -4.36 -24.53 -24.98
C GLY A 234 -4.07 -25.88 -24.33
N ASP A 235 -3.76 -25.90 -23.04
CA ASP A 235 -3.45 -27.09 -22.24
C ASP A 235 -4.47 -27.25 -21.10
N GLU A 236 -4.68 -28.45 -20.59
CA GLU A 236 -5.69 -28.72 -19.56
C GLU A 236 -5.08 -28.58 -18.17
N ALA A 237 -5.61 -27.70 -17.31
CA ALA A 237 -5.13 -27.59 -15.93
C ALA A 237 -5.45 -28.85 -15.08
N GLY A 238 -6.54 -29.54 -15.43
CA GLY A 238 -6.90 -30.88 -14.92
C GLY A 238 -7.35 -30.90 -13.46
N THR A 239 -7.83 -29.78 -12.91
CA THR A 239 -8.23 -29.71 -11.50
C THR A 239 -9.52 -30.47 -11.22
N ILE A 240 -10.51 -30.38 -12.11
CA ILE A 240 -11.78 -31.12 -11.98
C ILE A 240 -11.61 -32.61 -12.28
N ASP A 241 -10.84 -32.94 -13.33
CA ASP A 241 -10.49 -34.33 -13.66
C ASP A 241 -9.83 -35.05 -12.49
N TYR A 242 -8.96 -34.35 -11.76
CA TYR A 242 -8.34 -34.88 -10.54
C TYR A 242 -9.40 -35.19 -9.46
N SER A 243 -10.32 -34.27 -9.20
CA SER A 243 -11.39 -34.46 -8.21
C SER A 243 -12.30 -35.64 -8.57
N ILE A 244 -12.67 -35.76 -9.85
CA ILE A 244 -13.48 -36.88 -10.35
C ILE A 244 -12.75 -38.21 -10.14
N LYS A 245 -11.48 -38.31 -10.56
CA LYS A 245 -10.68 -39.54 -10.42
C LYS A 245 -10.49 -39.92 -8.95
N LYS A 246 -10.25 -38.94 -8.09
CA LYS A 246 -10.13 -39.15 -6.64
C LYS A 246 -11.42 -39.75 -6.08
N LEU A 247 -12.58 -39.13 -6.32
CA LEU A 247 -13.87 -39.64 -5.83
C LEU A 247 -14.20 -41.03 -6.39
N GLN A 248 -13.91 -41.28 -7.66
CA GLN A 248 -14.07 -42.61 -8.28
C GLN A 248 -13.13 -43.66 -7.65
N SER A 249 -11.91 -43.29 -7.26
CA SER A 249 -10.99 -44.21 -6.58
C SER A 249 -11.45 -44.55 -5.16
N GLU A 250 -11.98 -43.55 -4.42
CA GLU A 250 -12.56 -43.73 -3.09
C GLU A 250 -13.78 -44.65 -3.14
N LEU A 251 -14.63 -44.49 -4.16
CA LEU A 251 -15.78 -45.35 -4.45
C LEU A 251 -15.39 -46.81 -4.74
N ASN A 252 -14.30 -47.02 -5.49
CA ASN A 252 -13.85 -48.35 -5.89
C ASN A 252 -13.06 -49.10 -4.79
N GLY A 253 -12.97 -48.54 -3.57
CA GLY A 253 -12.31 -49.17 -2.43
C GLY A 253 -10.79 -49.34 -2.60
N LYS A 254 -10.19 -48.65 -3.58
CA LYS A 254 -8.74 -48.58 -3.77
C LYS A 254 -8.34 -47.13 -3.53
N PRO A 255 -7.98 -46.73 -2.30
CA PRO A 255 -7.38 -45.43 -2.08
C PRO A 255 -6.06 -45.41 -2.85
N GLN A 256 -6.12 -44.89 -4.08
CA GLN A 256 -4.93 -44.57 -4.83
C GLN A 256 -4.42 -43.26 -4.25
N ASP A 257 -3.16 -43.27 -3.82
CA ASP A 257 -2.47 -42.06 -3.38
C ASP A 257 -2.27 -41.19 -4.63
N PHE A 258 -3.34 -40.47 -5.01
CA PHE A 258 -3.36 -39.55 -6.13
C PHE A 258 -2.52 -38.35 -5.72
N ASN A 259 -1.21 -38.50 -5.95
CA ASN A 259 -0.23 -37.47 -5.67
C ASN A 259 -0.63 -36.22 -6.46
N PRO A 260 -0.83 -35.05 -5.82
CA PRO A 260 -1.23 -33.83 -6.51
C PRO A 260 -0.32 -33.49 -7.71
N HIS A 261 0.91 -34.00 -7.72
CA HIS A 261 1.94 -33.78 -8.73
C HIS A 261 1.60 -34.17 -10.18
N GLU A 262 0.48 -34.83 -10.47
CA GLU A 262 0.13 -35.26 -11.83
C GLU A 262 -0.77 -34.26 -12.61
N GLY A 263 -1.32 -33.24 -11.95
CA GLY A 263 -1.94 -32.10 -12.64
C GLY A 263 -0.87 -31.08 -13.08
N PRO A 264 -0.95 -30.49 -14.30
CA PRO A 264 0.07 -29.54 -14.77
C PRO A 264 0.24 -28.30 -13.88
N LEU A 265 -0.72 -28.00 -13.00
CA LEU A 265 -0.61 -26.91 -12.01
C LEU A 265 0.08 -27.29 -10.70
N TYR A 266 0.20 -28.58 -10.37
CA TYR A 266 0.81 -29.06 -9.12
C TYR A 266 2.17 -29.74 -9.32
N GLY A 267 2.62 -29.92 -10.57
CA GLY A 267 3.91 -30.53 -10.95
C GLY A 267 5.13 -29.61 -10.85
N ARG A 268 4.98 -28.33 -10.47
CA ARG A 268 6.13 -27.45 -10.16
C ARG A 268 6.07 -26.97 -8.74
N ARG A 269 6.97 -27.54 -7.92
CA ARG A 269 7.32 -27.02 -6.60
C ARG A 269 7.61 -25.52 -6.72
N TRP A 270 6.71 -24.68 -6.23
CA TRP A 270 6.96 -23.24 -6.02
C TRP A 270 7.95 -23.02 -4.86
N THR A 271 9.08 -23.73 -4.84
CA THR A 271 10.23 -23.36 -4.02
C THR A 271 10.97 -22.24 -4.74
N THR A 272 10.42 -21.03 -4.69
CA THR A 272 11.06 -19.71 -4.78
C THR A 272 10.03 -18.63 -5.14
N PHE A 273 8.95 -18.52 -4.38
CA PHE A 273 8.51 -17.17 -4.01
C PHE A 273 9.19 -16.85 -2.68
N PRO A 274 10.02 -15.80 -2.58
CA PRO A 274 10.44 -15.35 -1.26
C PRO A 274 9.17 -14.91 -0.54
N THR A 275 8.73 -15.69 0.44
CA THR A 275 7.95 -15.18 1.56
C THR A 275 8.66 -13.91 2.00
N LEU A 276 8.05 -12.76 1.74
CA LEU A 276 8.42 -11.48 2.33
C LEU A 276 8.02 -11.56 3.81
N SER A 277 8.74 -12.40 4.54
CA SER A 277 8.83 -12.31 5.99
C SER A 277 9.60 -11.02 6.23
N LEU A 278 8.88 -9.99 6.65
CA LEU A 278 9.45 -8.80 7.29
C LEU A 278 10.19 -9.26 8.57
N LYS A 279 11.39 -9.80 8.37
CA LYS A 279 12.37 -9.95 9.44
C LYS A 279 13.02 -8.59 9.61
N PHE A 280 12.61 -7.89 10.65
CA PHE A 280 13.36 -6.77 11.20
C PHE A 280 14.79 -7.25 11.49
N GLN A 281 15.74 -6.82 10.68
CA GLN A 281 17.14 -7.13 10.85
C GLN A 281 17.70 -6.19 11.91
N THR A 282 17.94 -6.70 13.12
CA THR A 282 18.70 -5.99 14.15
C THR A 282 20.16 -5.85 13.70
N PRO A 283 20.82 -4.69 13.94
CA PRO A 283 22.20 -4.47 13.49
C PRO A 283 23.19 -5.36 14.27
N ARG A 284 24.20 -5.91 13.57
CA ARG A 284 25.33 -6.60 14.20
C ARG A 284 26.25 -5.59 14.91
N PRO A 285 26.80 -5.92 16.09
CA PRO A 285 27.81 -5.08 16.73
C PRO A 285 29.14 -5.15 15.97
N PRO A 286 29.97 -4.09 16.06
CA PRO A 286 31.26 -4.02 15.40
C PRO A 286 32.29 -4.90 16.11
N ASN A 287 33.23 -5.44 15.33
CA ASN A 287 34.49 -5.98 15.84
C ASN A 287 35.44 -4.85 16.23
#